data_AF-A0A959C6N8-F1
#
_entry.id   AF-A0A959C6N8-F1
#
_cell.length_a   1.000
_cell.length_b   1.000
_cell.length_c   1.000
_cell.angle_alpha   90.00
_cell.angle_beta   90.00
_cell.angle_gamma   90.00
#
_symmetry.space_group_name_H-M   'P 1'
#
loop_
_entity.id
_entity.type
_entity.pdbx_description
1 polymer ?
#
loop_
_entity_poly.entity_id
_entity_poly.type
_entity_poly.pdbx_seq_one_letter_code
_entity_poly.pdbx_strand_id
1 'polypeptide(L)'
;MASFNLFAQIPGYALFDKVLEDLTKEIKGKQPDYILNVDPNEWEEYFVNKYSYMPLTIYPSKAIVEFNTKRLRPVERFGRQFEQEEFEFNILIPYTGSSFLFQVQPSTYVMRTAKVDVPTSDAGNITMRIVLHEQDPKLFEREKNSLITLIDLNIKNINKDVEAFNRRIVPHYHLVLNAEIERIKKERSFFEAINVKIDKGTEQIFKAPVISKKRIPEPIIDANSSKGYIKAPTFPDNLYSDVLNVVYTFFKNVEKKPSIYQNKDEEGLRDYLLPLIETRYIGTTVTGETFNKGGKTDILLKFQDGSNLFVAECKFWKGKVQFHDTINQLFDRYLTWRDSKVAIIFFVKNKDFSAVLSTIKESVSKHPYFFRENGTRGESSFSYLFHFPNDSQKLVYTEIMAFAFNQ
;
A
#
# COMPACT_ATOMS: atom_id res chain seq x y z
N MET A 1 -11.31 -15.33 -9.11
CA MET A 1 -10.34 -15.83 -10.11
C MET A 1 -10.95 -15.64 -11.48
N ALA A 2 -10.14 -15.22 -12.45
CA ALA A 2 -10.56 -15.16 -13.84
C ALA A 2 -9.85 -16.27 -14.62
N SER A 3 -10.59 -16.96 -15.50
CA SER A 3 -10.08 -18.05 -16.34
C SER A 3 -9.89 -17.54 -17.76
N PHE A 4 -8.67 -17.59 -18.29
CA PHE A 4 -8.37 -17.05 -19.62
C PHE A 4 -7.13 -17.69 -20.23
N ASN A 5 -6.94 -17.49 -21.54
CA ASN A 5 -5.72 -17.85 -22.25
C ASN A 5 -4.62 -16.83 -21.90
N LEU A 6 -3.50 -17.33 -21.37
CA LEU A 6 -2.35 -16.53 -21.00
C LEU A 6 -1.81 -15.70 -22.18
N PHE A 7 -1.52 -14.44 -21.90
CA PHE A 7 -0.83 -13.49 -22.78
C PHE A 7 -1.50 -13.33 -24.15
N ALA A 8 -2.84 -13.35 -24.20
CA ALA A 8 -3.58 -13.39 -25.46
C ALA A 8 -4.85 -12.54 -25.50
N GLN A 9 -5.18 -11.80 -24.44
CA GLN A 9 -6.46 -11.07 -24.36
C GLN A 9 -6.34 -9.64 -24.91
N ILE A 10 -5.28 -8.94 -24.53
CA ILE A 10 -5.11 -7.51 -24.82
C ILE A 10 -3.72 -7.28 -25.41
N PRO A 11 -3.57 -6.66 -26.59
CA PRO A 11 -2.26 -6.30 -27.12
C PRO A 11 -1.55 -5.29 -26.20
N GLY A 12 -0.32 -5.60 -25.77
CA GLY A 12 0.43 -4.78 -24.82
C GLY A 12 0.64 -3.34 -25.28
N TYR A 13 0.98 -3.13 -26.56
CA TYR A 13 1.17 -1.78 -27.11
C TYR A 13 -0.09 -0.90 -26.94
N ALA A 14 -1.26 -1.45 -27.26
CA ALA A 14 -2.53 -0.72 -27.19
C ALA A 14 -2.89 -0.36 -25.74
N LEU A 15 -2.59 -1.25 -24.79
CA LEU A 15 -2.76 -0.98 -23.38
C LEU A 15 -1.83 0.15 -22.92
N PHE A 16 -0.53 0.01 -23.16
CA PHE A 16 0.48 0.97 -22.69
C PHE A 16 0.30 2.36 -23.30
N ASP A 17 -0.07 2.45 -24.57
CA ASP A 17 -0.34 3.75 -25.21
C ASP A 17 -1.60 4.40 -24.63
N LYS A 18 -2.68 3.64 -24.40
CA LYS A 18 -3.88 4.14 -23.72
C LYS A 18 -3.57 4.69 -22.33
N VAL A 19 -2.66 4.05 -21.60
CA VAL A 19 -2.26 4.51 -20.27
C VAL A 19 -1.54 5.87 -20.33
N LEU A 20 -0.65 6.07 -21.32
CA LEU A 20 -0.01 7.36 -21.55
C LEU A 20 -1.01 8.44 -22.01
N GLU A 21 -2.03 8.08 -22.78
CA GLU A 21 -3.13 8.98 -23.11
C GLU A 21 -3.92 9.40 -21.87
N ASP A 22 -4.21 8.48 -20.96
CA ASP A 22 -4.94 8.78 -19.73
C ASP A 22 -4.12 9.69 -18.80
N LEU A 23 -2.81 9.47 -18.70
CA LEU A 23 -1.87 10.39 -18.05
C LEU A 23 -1.97 11.79 -18.68
N THR A 24 -1.94 11.87 -20.01
CA THR A 24 -2.03 13.14 -20.76
C THR A 24 -3.33 13.88 -20.45
N LYS A 25 -4.47 13.16 -20.45
CA LYS A 25 -5.79 13.72 -20.13
C LYS A 25 -5.84 14.24 -18.70
N GLU A 26 -5.21 13.55 -17.76
CA GLU A 26 -5.21 13.97 -16.36
C GLU A 26 -4.44 15.28 -16.14
N ILE A 27 -3.30 15.47 -16.80
CA ILE A 27 -2.54 16.74 -16.74
C ILE A 27 -3.38 17.87 -17.35
N LYS A 28 -3.87 17.67 -18.59
CA LYS A 28 -4.65 18.68 -19.32
C LYS A 28 -6.00 19.00 -18.67
N GLY A 29 -6.53 18.10 -17.85
CA GLY A 29 -7.78 18.31 -17.11
C GLY A 29 -7.62 19.17 -15.86
N LYS A 30 -6.40 19.58 -15.48
CA LYS A 30 -6.18 20.45 -14.32
C LYS A 30 -6.37 21.92 -14.69
N GLN A 31 -6.71 22.72 -13.68
CA GLN A 31 -6.84 24.17 -13.84
C GLN A 31 -5.47 24.82 -14.09
N PRO A 32 -5.38 25.87 -14.93
CA PRO A 32 -4.11 26.52 -15.28
C PRO A 32 -3.30 26.97 -14.06
N ASP A 33 -3.93 27.55 -13.04
CA ASP A 33 -3.24 27.98 -11.82
C ASP A 33 -2.67 26.83 -11.01
N TYR A 34 -3.30 25.66 -11.04
CA TYR A 34 -2.75 24.47 -10.39
C TYR A 34 -1.48 24.01 -11.10
N ILE A 35 -1.53 23.92 -12.43
CA ILE A 35 -0.40 23.46 -13.27
C ILE A 35 0.84 24.36 -13.11
N LEU A 36 0.64 25.67 -12.92
CA LEU A 36 1.75 26.62 -12.76
C LEU A 36 2.39 26.62 -11.36
N ASN A 37 1.69 26.14 -10.34
CA ASN A 37 2.12 26.24 -8.94
C ASN A 37 2.43 24.89 -8.27
N VAL A 38 2.07 23.76 -8.91
CA VAL A 38 2.36 22.42 -8.40
C VAL A 38 3.86 22.13 -8.45
N ASP A 39 4.41 21.46 -7.43
CA ASP A 39 5.79 20.99 -7.45
C ASP A 39 5.93 19.89 -8.53
N PRO A 40 6.76 20.09 -9.57
CA PRO A 40 6.90 19.13 -10.65
C PRO A 40 7.40 17.75 -10.19
N ASN A 41 8.21 17.69 -9.12
CA ASN A 41 8.78 16.44 -8.61
C ASN A 41 7.75 15.64 -7.81
N GLU A 42 6.96 16.31 -6.95
CA GLU A 42 5.88 15.64 -6.21
C GLU A 42 4.81 15.08 -7.16
N TRP A 43 4.51 15.82 -8.23
CA TRP A 43 3.51 15.39 -9.20
C TRP A 43 4.05 14.32 -10.16
N GLU A 44 5.36 14.34 -10.47
CA GLU A 44 6.04 13.23 -11.15
C GLU A 44 5.90 11.92 -10.36
N GLU A 45 6.24 11.95 -9.06
CA GLU A 45 6.16 10.78 -8.19
C GLU A 45 4.73 10.22 -8.14
N TYR A 46 3.72 11.09 -8.08
CA TYR A 46 2.32 10.70 -8.18
C TYR A 46 2.02 9.92 -9.47
N PHE A 47 2.47 10.42 -10.63
CA PHE A 47 2.21 9.76 -11.91
C PHE A 47 2.99 8.45 -12.06
N VAL A 48 4.23 8.40 -11.59
CA VAL A 48 5.03 7.17 -11.57
C VAL A 48 4.35 6.10 -10.72
N ASN A 49 3.93 6.43 -9.49
CA ASN A 49 3.28 5.47 -8.61
C ASN A 49 1.94 4.98 -9.16
N LYS A 50 1.15 5.87 -9.77
CA LYS A 50 -0.19 5.55 -10.27
C LYS A 50 -0.17 4.70 -11.55
N TYR A 51 0.79 4.96 -12.44
CA TYR A 51 0.76 4.40 -13.79
C TYR A 51 1.83 3.34 -14.05
N SER A 52 2.81 3.16 -13.17
CA SER A 52 3.79 2.08 -13.28
C SER A 52 3.17 0.72 -12.97
N TYR A 53 3.65 -0.31 -13.65
CA TYR A 53 3.24 -1.69 -13.39
C TYR A 53 4.39 -2.52 -12.84
N MET A 54 4.08 -3.46 -11.96
CA MET A 54 5.07 -4.36 -11.37
C MET A 54 5.30 -5.56 -12.30
N PRO A 55 6.54 -5.81 -12.77
CA PRO A 55 6.87 -6.98 -13.57
C PRO A 55 6.47 -8.29 -12.89
N LEU A 56 6.08 -9.30 -13.68
CA LEU A 56 5.67 -10.61 -13.21
C LEU A 56 6.88 -11.45 -12.80
N THR A 57 6.82 -12.10 -11.64
CA THR A 57 7.77 -13.13 -11.22
C THR A 57 6.99 -14.36 -10.77
N ILE A 58 7.32 -15.53 -11.34
CA ILE A 58 6.77 -16.81 -10.88
C ILE A 58 7.81 -17.58 -10.08
N TYR A 59 7.35 -18.48 -9.21
CA TYR A 59 8.20 -19.33 -8.37
C TYR A 59 7.92 -20.82 -8.62
N PRO A 60 8.37 -21.40 -9.75
CA PRO A 60 8.11 -22.80 -10.10
C PRO A 60 8.61 -23.80 -9.05
N SER A 61 9.70 -23.49 -8.35
CA SER A 61 10.26 -24.34 -7.28
C SER A 61 9.35 -24.46 -6.05
N LYS A 62 8.36 -23.56 -5.92
CA LYS A 62 7.35 -23.57 -4.86
C LYS A 62 5.99 -24.05 -5.36
N ALA A 63 5.93 -24.65 -6.55
CA ALA A 63 4.67 -25.12 -7.11
C ALA A 63 4.08 -26.26 -6.26
N ILE A 64 2.77 -26.19 -6.03
CA ILE A 64 2.01 -27.23 -5.35
C ILE A 64 1.22 -27.99 -6.41
N VAL A 65 1.24 -29.32 -6.33
CA VAL A 65 0.44 -30.20 -7.20
C VAL A 65 -0.69 -30.77 -6.37
N GLU A 66 -1.91 -30.50 -6.80
CA GLU A 66 -3.14 -31.01 -6.19
C GLU A 66 -3.81 -31.99 -7.15
N PHE A 67 -4.15 -33.19 -6.66
CA PHE A 67 -5.03 -34.09 -7.40
C PHE A 67 -6.45 -33.56 -7.31
N ASN A 68 -7.08 -33.31 -8.47
CA ASN A 68 -8.43 -32.79 -8.52
C ASN A 68 -9.46 -33.91 -8.57
N THR A 69 -9.41 -34.76 -9.61
CA THR A 69 -10.39 -35.83 -9.79
C THR A 69 -9.91 -36.93 -10.73
N LYS A 70 -10.56 -38.09 -10.64
CA LYS A 70 -10.45 -39.20 -11.60
C LYS A 70 -11.82 -39.42 -12.22
N ARG A 71 -11.89 -39.51 -13.55
CA ARG A 71 -13.13 -39.76 -14.29
C ARG A 71 -12.92 -40.83 -15.37
N LEU A 72 -14.00 -41.43 -15.83
CA LEU A 72 -14.01 -42.29 -17.01
C LEU A 72 -14.58 -41.47 -18.16
N ARG A 73 -13.84 -41.39 -19.27
CA ARG A 73 -14.32 -40.76 -20.50
C ARG A 73 -14.58 -41.83 -21.56
N PRO A 74 -15.68 -41.75 -22.32
CA PRO A 74 -15.90 -42.63 -23.45
C PRO A 74 -14.94 -42.25 -24.59
N VAL A 75 -14.31 -43.25 -25.19
CA VAL A 75 -13.43 -43.09 -26.35
C VAL A 75 -13.82 -44.10 -27.41
N GLU A 76 -13.97 -43.66 -28.64
CA GLU A 76 -14.24 -44.54 -29.77
C GLU A 76 -12.94 -44.96 -30.44
N ARG A 77 -12.73 -46.28 -30.59
CA ARG A 77 -11.63 -46.84 -31.39
C ARG A 77 -12.17 -47.96 -32.27
N PHE A 78 -11.88 -47.92 -33.57
CA PHE A 78 -12.30 -48.92 -34.54
C PHE A 78 -13.83 -49.21 -34.51
N GLY A 79 -14.67 -48.18 -34.33
CA GLY A 79 -16.13 -48.31 -34.27
C GLY A 79 -16.68 -48.94 -32.98
N ARG A 80 -15.86 -49.09 -31.93
CA ARG A 80 -16.27 -49.59 -30.61
C ARG A 80 -16.00 -48.53 -29.54
N GLN A 81 -16.90 -48.43 -28.55
CA GLN A 81 -16.72 -47.56 -27.39
C GLN A 81 -15.94 -48.28 -26.29
N PHE A 82 -14.97 -47.56 -25.72
CA PHE A 82 -14.17 -47.97 -24.58
C PHE A 82 -14.24 -46.89 -23.51
N GLU A 83 -14.06 -47.27 -22.26
CA GLU A 83 -13.84 -46.32 -21.17
C GLU A 83 -12.34 -46.14 -20.93
N GLN A 84 -11.89 -44.90 -20.87
CA GLN A 84 -10.51 -44.55 -20.55
C GLN A 84 -10.48 -43.72 -19.27
N GLU A 85 -9.57 -44.07 -18.37
CA GLU A 85 -9.33 -43.28 -17.16
C GLU A 85 -8.73 -41.91 -17.52
N GLU A 86 -9.22 -40.88 -16.85
CA GLU A 86 -8.75 -39.50 -16.96
C GLU A 86 -8.39 -39.00 -15.56
N PHE A 87 -7.16 -38.55 -15.39
CA PHE A 87 -6.61 -38.03 -14.14
C PHE A 87 -6.37 -36.53 -14.30
N GLU A 88 -6.95 -35.75 -13.40
CA GLU A 88 -6.84 -34.30 -13.43
C GLU A 88 -6.02 -33.80 -12.23
N PHE A 89 -5.06 -32.93 -12.53
CA PHE A 89 -4.19 -32.30 -11.55
C PHE A 89 -4.23 -30.78 -11.73
N ASN A 90 -4.25 -30.07 -10.61
CA ASN A 90 -4.03 -28.64 -10.55
C ASN A 90 -2.60 -28.37 -10.11
N ILE A 91 -1.88 -27.55 -10.88
CA ILE A 91 -0.56 -27.04 -10.51
C ILE A 91 -0.74 -25.59 -10.11
N LEU A 92 -0.49 -25.30 -8.84
CA LEU A 92 -0.54 -23.97 -8.26
C LEU A 92 0.88 -23.41 -8.25
N ILE A 93 1.17 -22.43 -9.10
CA ILE A 93 2.47 -21.76 -9.19
C ILE A 93 2.37 -20.38 -8.52
N PRO A 94 3.09 -20.15 -7.41
CA PRO A 94 3.10 -18.83 -6.78
C PRO A 94 3.68 -17.77 -7.72
N TYR A 95 3.15 -16.55 -7.65
CA TYR A 95 3.66 -15.40 -8.39
C TYR A 95 3.56 -14.10 -7.59
N THR A 96 4.32 -13.11 -8.03
CA THR A 96 4.19 -11.68 -7.68
C THR A 96 4.20 -10.85 -8.97
N GLY A 97 3.57 -9.69 -8.95
CA GLY A 97 3.51 -8.75 -10.09
C GLY A 97 2.08 -8.37 -10.43
N SER A 98 1.92 -7.35 -11.26
CA SER A 98 0.59 -6.85 -11.65
C SER A 98 -0.20 -7.94 -12.38
N SER A 99 -1.18 -8.54 -11.70
CA SER A 99 -1.82 -9.80 -12.17
C SER A 99 -2.52 -9.69 -13.52
N PHE A 100 -3.00 -8.50 -13.88
CA PHE A 100 -3.61 -8.28 -15.19
C PHE A 100 -2.63 -8.53 -16.35
N LEU A 101 -1.31 -8.45 -16.12
CA LEU A 101 -0.28 -8.68 -17.14
C LEU A 101 -0.33 -10.10 -17.71
N PHE A 102 -0.88 -11.08 -16.98
CA PHE A 102 -1.12 -12.42 -17.51
C PHE A 102 -2.15 -12.44 -18.66
N GLN A 103 -2.96 -11.40 -18.81
CA GLN A 103 -3.91 -11.23 -19.91
C GLN A 103 -3.28 -10.47 -21.09
N VAL A 104 -2.17 -9.78 -20.86
CA VAL A 104 -1.56 -8.87 -21.83
C VAL A 104 -0.62 -9.64 -22.73
N GLN A 105 -0.82 -9.51 -24.04
CA GLN A 105 0.05 -10.09 -25.05
C GLN A 105 1.31 -9.25 -25.22
N PRO A 106 2.51 -9.81 -25.00
CA PRO A 106 3.75 -9.08 -25.22
C PRO A 106 4.00 -8.81 -26.70
N SER A 107 4.80 -7.78 -26.97
CA SER A 107 5.22 -7.36 -28.31
C SER A 107 5.92 -8.48 -29.07
N THR A 108 6.70 -9.28 -28.34
CA THR A 108 7.30 -10.54 -28.81
C THR A 108 6.72 -11.67 -27.97
N TYR A 109 6.08 -12.66 -28.60
CA TYR A 109 5.38 -13.72 -27.87
C TYR A 109 5.53 -15.07 -28.56
N VAL A 110 5.33 -16.14 -27.79
CA VAL A 110 5.18 -17.49 -28.34
C VAL A 110 3.70 -17.71 -28.66
N MET A 111 3.38 -18.18 -29.88
CA MET A 111 1.98 -18.38 -30.31
C MET A 111 1.19 -19.37 -29.45
N ARG A 112 1.89 -20.31 -28.79
CA ARG A 112 1.26 -21.27 -27.88
C ARG A 112 0.77 -20.54 -26.63
N THR A 113 -0.47 -20.80 -26.23
CA THR A 113 -1.04 -20.29 -24.99
C THR A 113 -1.56 -21.45 -24.13
N ALA A 114 -1.75 -21.19 -22.84
CA ALA A 114 -2.37 -22.11 -21.90
C ALA A 114 -3.52 -21.40 -21.20
N LYS A 115 -4.62 -22.14 -20.99
CA LYS A 115 -5.72 -21.67 -20.17
C LYS A 115 -5.37 -21.85 -18.71
N VAL A 116 -5.44 -20.78 -17.94
CA VAL A 116 -5.12 -20.78 -16.50
C VAL A 116 -6.15 -19.97 -15.73
N ASP A 117 -6.21 -20.22 -14.43
CA ASP A 117 -6.93 -19.39 -13.49
C ASP A 117 -5.94 -18.50 -12.74
N VAL A 118 -6.17 -17.19 -12.77
CA VAL A 118 -5.34 -16.21 -12.06
C VAL A 118 -6.21 -15.44 -11.06
N PRO A 119 -5.76 -15.25 -9.80
CA PRO A 119 -6.39 -14.34 -8.87
C PRO A 119 -6.22 -12.88 -9.32
N THR A 120 -7.05 -11.99 -8.80
CA THR A 120 -7.04 -10.56 -9.15
C THR A 120 -6.04 -9.74 -8.33
N SER A 121 -5.25 -10.40 -7.46
CA SER A 121 -4.27 -9.78 -6.58
C SER A 121 -2.87 -9.81 -7.18
N ASP A 122 -2.00 -8.87 -6.79
CA ASP A 122 -0.62 -8.77 -7.29
C ASP A 122 0.34 -9.81 -6.68
N ALA A 123 -0.19 -10.72 -5.88
CA ALA A 123 0.46 -11.94 -5.44
C ALA A 123 -0.59 -13.04 -5.29
N GLY A 124 -0.22 -14.27 -5.58
CA GLY A 124 -1.14 -15.41 -5.50
C GLY A 124 -0.57 -16.64 -6.18
N ASN A 125 -1.44 -17.57 -6.55
CA ASN A 125 -1.07 -18.76 -7.30
C ASN A 125 -1.76 -18.74 -8.68
N ILE A 126 -1.00 -18.97 -9.73
CA ILE A 126 -1.55 -19.34 -11.04
C ILE A 126 -1.95 -20.80 -10.94
N THR A 127 -3.20 -21.13 -11.26
CA THR A 127 -3.67 -22.51 -11.30
C THR A 127 -3.70 -22.99 -12.74
N MET A 128 -2.91 -24.02 -13.03
CA MET A 128 -2.88 -24.71 -14.32
C MET A 128 -3.47 -26.10 -14.19
N ARG A 129 -4.26 -26.52 -15.17
CA ARG A 129 -4.85 -27.86 -15.19
C ARG A 129 -4.06 -28.78 -16.13
N ILE A 130 -3.60 -29.91 -15.61
CA ILE A 130 -3.05 -31.03 -16.40
C ILE A 130 -4.03 -32.18 -16.38
N VAL A 131 -4.27 -32.75 -17.55
CA VAL A 131 -5.11 -33.93 -17.73
C VAL A 131 -4.27 -35.04 -18.34
N LEU A 132 -4.24 -36.21 -17.71
CA LEU A 132 -3.55 -37.41 -18.19
C LEU A 132 -4.53 -38.56 -18.40
N HIS A 133 -4.24 -39.41 -19.37
CA HIS A 133 -5.05 -40.59 -19.68
C HIS A 133 -4.38 -41.92 -19.35
N GLU A 134 -3.16 -41.84 -18.80
CA GLU A 134 -2.30 -42.97 -18.46
C GLU A 134 -1.57 -42.61 -17.15
N GLN A 135 -1.30 -43.61 -16.32
CA GLN A 135 -0.58 -43.45 -15.05
C GLN A 135 0.93 -43.42 -15.29
N ASP A 136 1.41 -42.47 -16.11
CA ASP A 136 2.83 -42.28 -16.43
C ASP A 136 3.39 -41.01 -15.74
N PRO A 137 4.21 -41.17 -14.69
CA PRO A 137 4.88 -40.04 -14.03
C PRO A 137 5.79 -39.22 -14.94
N LYS A 138 6.42 -39.85 -15.95
CA LYS A 138 7.31 -39.13 -16.89
C LYS A 138 6.51 -38.21 -17.79
N LEU A 139 5.34 -38.67 -18.24
CA LEU A 139 4.41 -37.85 -19.01
C LEU A 139 3.94 -36.64 -18.20
N PHE A 140 3.56 -36.83 -16.93
CA PHE A 140 3.19 -35.73 -16.02
C PHE A 140 4.28 -34.66 -15.93
N GLU A 141 5.51 -35.06 -15.62
CA GLU A 141 6.64 -34.15 -15.48
C GLU A 141 6.96 -33.41 -16.79
N ARG A 142 6.83 -34.09 -17.93
CA ARG A 142 7.03 -33.47 -19.25
C ARG A 142 5.98 -32.39 -19.53
N GLU A 143 4.70 -32.67 -19.31
CA GLU A 143 3.62 -31.69 -19.52
C GLU A 143 3.76 -30.49 -18.57
N LYS A 144 4.04 -30.75 -17.28
CA LYS A 144 4.32 -29.71 -16.28
C LYS A 144 5.46 -28.79 -16.71
N ASN A 145 6.61 -29.36 -17.08
CA ASN A 145 7.78 -28.58 -17.47
C ASN A 145 7.57 -27.82 -18.78
N SER A 146 6.82 -28.39 -19.74
CA SER A 146 6.45 -27.70 -20.97
C SER A 146 5.58 -26.47 -20.70
N LEU A 147 4.63 -26.56 -19.78
CA LEU A 147 3.77 -25.42 -19.40
C LEU A 147 4.56 -24.35 -18.66
N ILE A 148 5.38 -24.73 -17.68
CA ILE A 148 6.23 -23.78 -16.93
C ILE A 148 7.17 -23.02 -17.89
N THR A 149 7.80 -23.73 -18.83
CA THR A 149 8.69 -23.12 -19.83
C THR A 149 7.96 -22.10 -20.70
N LEU A 150 6.73 -22.42 -21.13
CA LEU A 150 5.90 -21.52 -21.91
C LEU A 150 5.59 -20.22 -21.16
N ILE A 151 5.20 -20.34 -19.90
CA ILE A 151 4.86 -19.19 -19.05
C ILE A 151 6.10 -18.34 -18.81
N ASP A 152 7.22 -18.95 -18.45
CA ASP A 152 8.49 -18.24 -18.19
C ASP A 152 8.96 -17.42 -19.39
N LEU A 153 8.84 -17.97 -20.61
CA LEU A 153 9.21 -17.26 -21.85
C LEU A 153 8.33 -16.02 -22.07
N ASN A 154 7.01 -16.15 -21.95
CA ASN A 154 6.12 -15.01 -22.15
C ASN A 154 6.20 -14.00 -21.00
N ILE A 155 6.46 -14.43 -19.76
CA ILE A 155 6.76 -13.53 -18.63
C ILE A 155 8.01 -12.70 -18.91
N LYS A 156 9.09 -13.32 -19.40
CA LYS A 156 10.31 -12.58 -19.78
C LYS A 156 10.03 -11.51 -20.83
N ASN A 157 9.17 -11.81 -21.81
CA ASN A 157 8.85 -10.85 -22.86
C ASN A 157 7.95 -9.72 -22.36
N ILE A 158 6.87 -10.02 -21.62
CA ILE A 158 5.98 -8.98 -21.10
C ILE A 158 6.69 -8.09 -20.07
N ASN A 159 7.60 -8.64 -19.27
CA ASN A 159 8.39 -7.85 -18.34
C ASN A 159 9.30 -6.85 -19.06
N LYS A 160 9.90 -7.23 -20.19
CA LYS A 160 10.68 -6.29 -21.01
C LYS A 160 9.81 -5.14 -21.51
N ASP A 161 8.58 -5.45 -21.96
CA ASP A 161 7.64 -4.42 -22.41
C ASP A 161 7.21 -3.51 -21.26
N VAL A 162 6.91 -4.07 -20.09
CA VAL A 162 6.55 -3.32 -18.87
C VAL A 162 7.70 -2.42 -18.42
N GLU A 163 8.93 -2.92 -18.39
CA GLU A 163 10.09 -2.11 -18.05
C GLU A 163 10.32 -0.99 -19.07
N ALA A 164 10.16 -1.27 -20.36
CA ALA A 164 10.24 -0.25 -21.40
C ALA A 164 9.12 0.80 -21.26
N PHE A 165 7.90 0.38 -20.94
CA PHE A 165 6.78 1.25 -20.68
C PHE A 165 6.99 2.12 -19.43
N ASN A 166 7.37 1.54 -18.30
CA ASN A 166 7.63 2.29 -17.06
C ASN A 166 8.71 3.36 -17.28
N ARG A 167 9.75 3.06 -18.07
CA ARG A 167 10.79 4.04 -18.47
C ARG A 167 10.27 5.20 -19.33
N ARG A 168 9.10 5.06 -19.98
CA ARG A 168 8.46 6.13 -20.78
C ARG A 168 7.64 7.10 -19.93
N ILE A 169 7.21 6.72 -18.72
CA ILE A 169 6.26 7.51 -17.91
C ILE A 169 6.85 8.90 -17.58
N VAL A 170 8.05 8.95 -17.01
CA VAL A 170 8.69 10.22 -16.59
C VAL A 170 8.95 11.15 -17.78
N PRO A 171 9.61 10.72 -18.88
CA PRO A 171 9.79 11.57 -20.05
C PRO A 171 8.47 12.08 -20.64
N HIS A 172 7.44 11.23 -20.67
CA HIS A 172 6.12 11.60 -21.21
C HIS A 172 5.40 12.62 -20.32
N TYR A 173 5.46 12.45 -19.00
CA TYR A 173 4.97 13.42 -18.03
C TYR A 173 5.59 14.81 -18.24
N HIS A 174 6.92 14.90 -18.29
CA HIS A 174 7.62 16.17 -18.52
C HIS A 174 7.29 16.81 -19.87
N LEU A 175 7.18 15.99 -20.92
CA LEU A 175 6.80 16.47 -22.24
C LEU A 175 5.42 17.14 -22.21
N VAL A 176 4.43 16.49 -21.60
CA VAL A 176 3.05 17.01 -21.53
C VAL A 176 2.96 18.22 -20.61
N LEU A 177 3.61 18.18 -19.44
CA LEU A 177 3.61 19.28 -18.48
C LEU A 177 4.20 20.56 -19.08
N ASN A 178 5.38 20.45 -19.70
CA ASN A 178 6.05 21.61 -20.31
C ASN A 178 5.24 22.20 -21.46
N ALA A 179 4.64 21.34 -22.30
CA ALA A 179 3.77 21.79 -23.38
C ALA A 179 2.55 22.57 -22.83
N GLU A 180 1.97 22.11 -21.72
CA GLU A 180 0.81 22.75 -21.11
C GLU A 180 1.17 24.08 -20.42
N ILE A 181 2.31 24.14 -19.72
CA ILE A 181 2.84 25.38 -19.14
C ILE A 181 3.07 26.43 -20.22
N GLU A 182 3.70 26.06 -21.33
CA GLU A 182 3.95 26.99 -22.44
C GLU A 182 2.66 27.42 -23.13
N ARG A 183 1.66 26.54 -23.24
CA ARG A 183 0.33 26.89 -23.75
C ARG A 183 -0.33 27.95 -22.85
N ILE A 184 -0.33 27.75 -21.53
CA ILE A 184 -0.93 28.68 -20.55
C ILE A 184 -0.21 30.03 -20.57
N LYS A 185 1.13 30.05 -20.62
CA LYS A 185 1.90 31.31 -20.71
C LYS A 185 1.58 32.09 -21.97
N LYS A 186 1.53 31.42 -23.13
CA LYS A 186 1.17 32.05 -24.41
C LYS A 186 -0.22 32.67 -24.35
N GLU A 187 -1.19 31.92 -23.83
CA GLU A 187 -2.57 32.39 -23.66
C GLU A 187 -2.64 33.63 -22.76
N ARG A 188 -1.96 33.64 -21.61
CA ARG A 188 -1.88 34.81 -20.73
C ARG A 188 -1.23 36.02 -21.41
N SER A 189 -0.09 35.82 -22.07
CA SER A 189 0.62 36.89 -22.78
C SER A 189 -0.22 37.50 -23.92
N PHE A 190 -1.04 36.68 -24.58
CA PHE A 190 -1.96 37.15 -25.62
C PHE A 190 -3.05 38.05 -25.02
N PHE A 191 -3.70 37.62 -23.92
CA PHE A 191 -4.73 38.42 -23.25
C PHE A 191 -4.18 39.75 -22.68
N GLU A 192 -2.96 39.73 -22.13
CA GLU A 192 -2.26 40.95 -21.71
C GLU A 192 -2.00 41.91 -22.88
N ALA A 193 -1.53 41.38 -24.02
CA ALA A 193 -1.21 42.17 -25.21
C ALA A 193 -2.42 42.87 -25.84
N ILE A 194 -3.62 42.28 -25.76
CA ILE A 194 -4.85 42.87 -26.30
C ILE A 194 -5.60 43.75 -25.28
N ASN A 195 -5.00 44.03 -24.11
CA ASN A 195 -5.55 44.85 -23.03
C ASN A 195 -6.96 44.40 -22.58
N VAL A 196 -7.28 43.13 -22.82
CA VAL A 196 -8.49 42.51 -22.29
C VAL A 196 -8.18 42.20 -20.83
N LYS A 197 -8.81 42.94 -19.92
CA LYS A 197 -8.84 42.54 -18.51
C LYS A 197 -9.44 41.14 -18.49
N ILE A 198 -8.62 40.14 -18.19
CA ILE A 198 -9.11 38.79 -17.90
C ILE A 198 -10.13 38.97 -16.78
N ASP A 199 -11.40 38.77 -17.11
CA ASP A 199 -12.49 38.95 -16.17
C ASP A 199 -12.39 37.86 -15.11
N LYS A 200 -11.71 38.19 -14.01
CA LYS A 200 -11.67 37.38 -12.79
C LYS A 200 -13.08 37.11 -12.23
N GLY A 201 -14.11 37.79 -12.74
CA GLY A 201 -15.52 37.60 -12.42
C GLY A 201 -16.18 36.39 -13.09
N THR A 202 -15.58 35.78 -14.12
CA THR A 202 -16.09 34.51 -14.67
C THR A 202 -15.67 33.28 -13.87
N GLU A 203 -14.81 33.44 -12.86
CA GLU A 203 -14.54 32.41 -11.84
C GLU A 203 -15.65 32.28 -10.78
N GLN A 204 -16.65 33.18 -10.77
CA GLN A 204 -17.67 33.23 -9.71
C GLN A 204 -19.06 32.69 -10.05
N ILE A 205 -19.30 32.10 -11.24
CA ILE A 205 -20.64 31.60 -11.61
C ILE A 205 -20.75 30.06 -11.58
N PHE A 206 -19.66 29.34 -11.28
CA PHE A 206 -19.72 27.92 -10.86
C PHE A 206 -19.24 27.72 -9.42
N LYS A 207 -19.73 28.55 -8.50
CA LYS A 207 -19.77 28.18 -7.07
C LYS A 207 -20.91 27.20 -6.82
N ALA A 208 -20.74 25.96 -7.27
CA ALA A 208 -21.25 24.84 -6.48
C ALA A 208 -20.12 24.46 -5.51
N PRO A 209 -20.36 24.35 -4.20
CA PRO A 209 -19.39 23.75 -3.31
C PRO A 209 -19.29 22.28 -3.68
N VAL A 210 -18.40 21.93 -4.60
CA VAL A 210 -17.96 20.55 -4.71
C VAL A 210 -17.04 20.36 -3.52
N ILE A 211 -17.61 19.78 -2.46
CA ILE A 211 -16.88 19.15 -1.38
C ILE A 211 -15.91 18.17 -2.05
N SER A 212 -14.69 18.61 -2.34
CA SER A 212 -13.60 17.72 -2.66
C SER A 212 -13.26 17.02 -1.35
N LYS A 213 -13.83 15.84 -1.11
CA LYS A 213 -13.17 14.89 -0.22
C LYS A 213 -11.75 14.74 -0.75
N LYS A 214 -10.74 15.16 0.03
CA LYS A 214 -9.34 14.87 -0.25
C LYS A 214 -9.25 13.37 -0.55
N ARG A 215 -8.87 13.00 -1.78
CA ARG A 215 -8.40 11.65 -2.04
C ARG A 215 -7.13 11.47 -1.22
N ILE A 216 -7.14 10.40 -0.43
CA ILE A 216 -6.07 9.92 0.42
C ILE A 216 -4.81 9.70 -0.45
N PRO A 217 -3.61 10.15 -0.06
CA PRO A 217 -2.38 9.85 -0.81
C PRO A 217 -2.01 8.36 -0.66
N GLU A 218 -1.62 7.70 -1.75
CA GLU A 218 -1.09 6.33 -1.76
C GLU A 218 0.38 6.29 -1.27
N PRO A 219 0.82 5.16 -0.68
CA PRO A 219 2.08 5.06 0.07
C PRO A 219 3.34 4.67 -0.73
N ILE A 220 4.49 4.91 -0.10
CA ILE A 220 5.88 4.72 -0.58
C ILE A 220 6.35 3.27 -0.35
N ILE A 221 7.05 2.67 -1.33
CA ILE A 221 7.79 1.40 -1.17
C ILE A 221 9.30 1.68 -1.26
N ASP A 222 10.03 1.32 -0.20
CA ASP A 222 11.50 1.35 -0.14
C ASP A 222 12.10 0.15 -0.89
N ALA A 223 12.99 0.41 -1.86
CA ALA A 223 13.50 -0.55 -2.82
C ALA A 223 14.71 -1.39 -2.33
N ASN A 224 15.07 -1.36 -1.04
CA ASN A 224 16.30 -1.99 -0.54
C ASN A 224 16.13 -2.98 0.64
N SER A 225 15.21 -3.94 0.57
CA SER A 225 15.27 -5.10 1.49
C SER A 225 15.00 -6.45 0.81
N SER A 226 16.08 -7.07 0.34
CA SER A 226 16.10 -8.50 -0.02
C SER A 226 16.42 -9.37 1.20
N LYS A 227 15.54 -10.30 1.58
CA LYS A 227 15.80 -11.74 1.88
C LYS A 227 14.72 -12.40 2.77
N GLY A 228 14.23 -13.56 2.32
CA GLY A 228 13.99 -14.74 3.18
C GLY A 228 12.56 -15.02 3.67
N TYR A 229 11.95 -16.09 3.13
CA TYR A 229 10.75 -16.75 3.68
C TYR A 229 11.10 -17.51 4.99
N ILE A 230 10.59 -17.12 6.18
CA ILE A 230 10.26 -18.02 7.33
C ILE A 230 9.16 -17.40 8.24
N LYS A 231 8.17 -18.25 8.57
CA LYS A 231 7.07 -18.27 9.57
C LYS A 231 6.85 -17.10 10.56
N ALA A 232 5.55 -16.85 10.78
CA ALA A 232 4.84 -15.88 11.64
C ALA A 232 4.58 -14.52 10.96
N PRO A 233 3.34 -13.97 11.05
CA PRO A 233 2.94 -12.75 10.35
C PRO A 233 3.79 -11.58 10.87
N THR A 234 4.84 -11.26 10.12
CA THR A 234 5.72 -10.15 10.46
C THR A 234 5.30 -8.97 9.59
N PHE A 235 4.65 -8.05 10.27
CA PHE A 235 4.35 -6.69 9.87
C PHE A 235 5.38 -6.08 8.94
N PRO A 236 5.05 -5.71 7.71
CA PRO A 236 5.97 -4.94 6.90
C PRO A 236 6.17 -3.56 7.56
N ASP A 237 7.43 -3.13 7.70
CA ASP A 237 7.80 -1.89 8.40
C ASP A 237 7.23 -0.62 7.73
N ASN A 238 6.88 -0.73 6.45
CA ASN A 238 6.24 0.33 5.66
C ASN A 238 4.87 0.75 6.23
N LEU A 239 4.04 -0.20 6.67
CA LEU A 239 2.69 0.06 7.16
C LEU A 239 2.73 0.82 8.49
N TYR A 240 3.64 0.44 9.38
CA TYR A 240 3.79 1.15 10.66
C TYR A 240 4.31 2.56 10.45
N SER A 241 5.34 2.74 9.62
CA SER A 241 5.84 4.07 9.26
C SER A 241 4.74 4.94 8.64
N ASP A 242 3.88 4.37 7.79
CA ASP A 242 2.74 5.06 7.21
C ASP A 242 1.68 5.45 8.25
N VAL A 243 1.32 4.53 9.15
CA VAL A 243 0.37 4.83 10.23
C VAL A 243 0.91 5.97 11.09
N LEU A 244 2.19 5.94 11.46
CA LEU A 244 2.82 7.03 12.19
C LEU A 244 2.78 8.34 11.39
N ASN A 245 3.11 8.32 10.10
CA ASN A 245 3.07 9.52 9.25
C ASN A 245 1.67 10.11 9.13
N VAL A 246 0.64 9.27 9.06
CA VAL A 246 -0.77 9.68 9.00
C VAL A 246 -1.20 10.31 10.31
N VAL A 247 -0.92 9.66 11.44
CA VAL A 247 -1.22 10.19 12.78
C VAL A 247 -0.52 11.53 12.98
N TYR A 248 0.77 11.60 12.66
CA TYR A 248 1.58 12.80 12.78
C TYR A 248 1.04 13.96 11.94
N THR A 249 0.77 13.69 10.65
CA THR A 249 0.23 14.69 9.73
C THR A 249 -1.17 15.14 10.14
N PHE A 250 -2.00 14.22 10.63
CA PHE A 250 -3.34 14.52 11.10
C PHE A 250 -3.29 15.49 12.28
N PHE A 251 -2.61 15.13 13.38
CA PHE A 251 -2.61 15.97 14.57
C PHE A 251 -1.84 17.28 14.39
N LYS A 252 -0.77 17.31 13.58
CA LYS A 252 -0.11 18.56 13.16
C LYS A 252 -1.06 19.52 12.44
N ASN A 253 -2.04 18.99 11.69
CA ASN A 253 -3.09 19.82 11.08
C ASN A 253 -4.18 20.23 12.07
N VAL A 254 -4.43 19.42 13.11
CA VAL A 254 -5.36 19.73 14.20
C VAL A 254 -4.84 20.88 15.06
N GLU A 255 -3.52 21.00 15.28
CA GLU A 255 -2.90 22.14 16.00
C GLU A 255 -3.32 23.51 15.43
N LYS A 256 -3.57 23.58 14.12
CA LYS A 256 -3.97 24.80 13.40
C LYS A 256 -5.48 25.08 13.47
N LYS A 257 -6.26 24.22 14.12
CA LYS A 257 -7.73 24.24 14.13
C LYS A 257 -8.27 24.10 15.55
N PRO A 258 -8.27 25.19 16.34
CA PRO A 258 -8.76 25.18 17.72
C PRO A 258 -10.16 24.59 17.89
N SER A 259 -11.06 24.79 16.92
CA SER A 259 -12.41 24.23 16.93
C SER A 259 -12.48 22.70 17.00
N ILE A 260 -11.39 21.99 16.64
CA ILE A 260 -11.35 20.52 16.68
C ILE A 260 -10.97 20.02 18.08
N TYR A 261 -10.07 20.71 18.78
CA TYR A 261 -9.51 20.23 20.05
C TYR A 261 -9.98 21.00 21.28
N GLN A 262 -10.55 22.20 21.13
CA GLN A 262 -11.13 22.96 22.23
C GLN A 262 -12.30 22.18 22.84
N ASN A 263 -12.30 22.05 24.17
CA ASN A 263 -13.32 21.32 24.95
C ASN A 263 -13.45 19.83 24.59
N LYS A 264 -12.41 19.21 24.03
CA LYS A 264 -12.34 17.77 23.80
C LYS A 264 -11.38 17.11 24.79
N ASP A 265 -11.75 15.90 25.19
CA ASP A 265 -10.92 14.95 25.91
C ASP A 265 -10.14 14.06 24.91
N GLU A 266 -9.34 13.13 25.42
CA GLU A 266 -8.54 12.23 24.58
C GLU A 266 -9.41 11.40 23.63
N GLU A 267 -10.55 10.90 24.11
CA GLU A 267 -11.51 10.12 23.32
C GLU A 267 -12.12 10.94 22.19
N GLY A 268 -12.56 12.16 22.49
CA GLY A 268 -13.12 13.07 21.50
C GLY A 268 -12.14 13.40 20.38
N LEU A 269 -10.83 13.46 20.66
CA LEU A 269 -9.78 13.68 19.66
C LEU A 269 -9.46 12.42 18.85
N ARG A 270 -9.41 11.27 19.51
CA ARG A 270 -9.26 9.96 18.87
C ARG A 270 -10.38 9.73 17.84
N ASP A 271 -11.62 10.04 18.17
CA ASP A 271 -12.77 9.76 17.32
C ASP A 271 -12.74 10.55 15.98
N TYR A 272 -11.97 11.65 15.89
CA TYR A 272 -11.70 12.31 14.61
C TYR A 272 -10.63 11.61 13.77
N LEU A 273 -9.70 10.90 14.41
CA LEU A 273 -8.62 10.17 13.75
C LEU A 273 -9.09 8.80 13.24
N LEU A 274 -9.94 8.10 13.98
CA LEU A 274 -10.37 6.73 13.64
C LEU A 274 -10.93 6.60 12.20
N PRO A 275 -11.88 7.44 11.74
CA PRO A 275 -12.42 7.33 10.38
C PRO A 275 -11.36 7.52 9.29
N LEU A 276 -10.31 8.30 9.56
CA LEU A 276 -9.19 8.50 8.63
C LEU A 276 -8.34 7.23 8.51
N ILE A 277 -8.08 6.55 9.62
CA ILE A 277 -7.34 5.28 9.63
C ILE A 277 -8.19 4.18 8.97
N GLU A 278 -9.48 4.08 9.29
CA GLU A 278 -10.41 3.09 8.74
C GLU A 278 -10.52 3.17 7.22
N THR A 279 -10.61 4.40 6.68
CA THR A 279 -10.75 4.62 5.24
C THR A 279 -9.44 4.45 4.47
N ARG A 280 -8.29 4.56 5.14
CA ARG A 280 -6.97 4.44 4.51
C ARG A 280 -6.47 3.00 4.45
N TYR A 281 -6.78 2.18 5.45
CA TYR A 281 -6.23 0.82 5.57
C TYR A 281 -7.30 -0.25 5.31
N ILE A 282 -7.53 -0.55 4.03
CA ILE A 282 -8.49 -1.57 3.57
C ILE A 282 -8.01 -2.96 4.03
N GLY A 283 -8.93 -3.76 4.60
CA GLY A 283 -8.59 -5.08 5.15
C GLY A 283 -7.99 -5.03 6.55
N THR A 284 -8.12 -3.89 7.23
CA THR A 284 -7.86 -3.77 8.67
C THR A 284 -9.15 -3.39 9.39
N THR A 285 -9.33 -3.90 10.60
CA THR A 285 -10.38 -3.43 11.50
C THR A 285 -9.74 -2.42 12.44
N VAL A 286 -10.11 -1.14 12.31
CA VAL A 286 -9.84 -0.15 13.35
C VAL A 286 -11.05 -0.16 14.27
N THR A 287 -10.81 -0.20 15.57
CA THR A 287 -11.89 -0.07 16.54
C THR A 287 -11.44 0.92 17.61
N GLY A 288 -12.26 1.94 17.86
CA GLY A 288 -12.21 2.67 19.13
C GLY A 288 -12.76 1.76 20.23
N GLU A 289 -12.05 1.68 21.35
CA GLU A 289 -12.37 0.82 22.49
C GLU A 289 -12.50 -0.68 22.18
N THR A 290 -11.37 -1.39 22.09
CA THR A 290 -11.37 -2.85 22.21
C THR A 290 -10.54 -3.32 23.39
N PHE A 291 -11.02 -4.36 24.07
CA PHE A 291 -10.31 -5.02 25.15
C PHE A 291 -9.09 -5.74 24.57
N ASN A 292 -7.88 -5.33 24.97
CA ASN A 292 -6.65 -6.06 24.70
C ASN A 292 -6.03 -6.47 26.03
N LYS A 293 -5.76 -7.78 26.19
CA LYS A 293 -5.19 -8.48 27.37
C LYS A 293 -5.88 -8.24 28.73
N GLY A 294 -6.08 -6.98 29.16
CA GLY A 294 -6.70 -6.61 30.44
C GLY A 294 -7.31 -5.20 30.52
N GLY A 295 -7.45 -4.44 29.42
CA GLY A 295 -8.14 -3.14 29.46
C GLY A 295 -8.39 -2.47 28.11
N LYS A 296 -8.92 -1.23 28.14
CA LYS A 296 -9.27 -0.40 26.98
C LYS A 296 -8.07 0.41 26.49
N THR A 297 -7.63 0.20 25.25
CA THR A 297 -6.65 1.06 24.57
C THR A 297 -7.35 2.04 23.63
N ASP A 298 -6.77 3.23 23.44
CA ASP A 298 -7.39 4.26 22.62
C ASP A 298 -7.47 3.86 21.15
N ILE A 299 -6.38 3.38 20.53
CA ILE A 299 -6.37 3.02 19.11
C ILE A 299 -5.80 1.61 18.96
N LEU A 300 -6.62 0.69 18.45
CA LEU A 300 -6.19 -0.64 18.05
C LEU A 300 -6.52 -0.91 16.59
N LEU A 301 -5.48 -1.07 15.78
CA LEU A 301 -5.57 -1.53 14.41
C LEU A 301 -5.40 -3.04 14.40
N LYS A 302 -6.28 -3.80 13.74
CA LYS A 302 -6.16 -5.26 13.59
C LYS A 302 -6.21 -5.69 12.13
N PHE A 303 -5.52 -6.77 11.80
CA PHE A 303 -5.64 -7.39 10.48
C PHE A 303 -6.90 -8.26 10.42
N GLN A 304 -7.31 -8.66 9.21
CA GLN A 304 -8.44 -9.56 9.00
C GLN A 304 -8.33 -10.89 9.76
N ASP A 305 -7.11 -11.37 10.05
CA ASP A 305 -6.87 -12.59 10.83
C ASP A 305 -6.94 -12.39 12.36
N GLY A 306 -7.22 -11.16 12.82
CA GLY A 306 -7.32 -10.80 14.23
C GLY A 306 -6.00 -10.41 14.88
N SER A 307 -4.87 -10.41 14.15
CA SER A 307 -3.59 -9.92 14.67
C SER A 307 -3.60 -8.41 14.90
N ASN A 308 -3.03 -7.97 16.02
CA ASN A 308 -2.91 -6.54 16.32
C ASN A 308 -1.81 -5.92 15.46
N LEU A 309 -2.19 -4.93 14.66
CA LEU A 309 -1.32 -4.22 13.73
C LEU A 309 -0.62 -3.00 14.30
N PHE A 310 -1.30 -2.29 15.17
CA PHE A 310 -0.78 -1.08 15.78
C PHE A 310 -1.60 -0.79 17.02
N VAL A 311 -0.90 -0.49 18.12
CA VAL A 311 -1.51 -0.09 19.38
C VAL A 311 -1.06 1.32 19.69
N ALA A 312 -1.98 2.24 19.92
CA ALA A 312 -1.63 3.57 20.38
C ALA A 312 -2.51 4.08 21.51
N GLU A 313 -1.89 4.88 22.37
CA GLU A 313 -2.52 5.54 23.51
C GLU A 313 -2.49 7.06 23.30
N CYS A 314 -3.61 7.72 23.54
CA CYS A 314 -3.73 9.18 23.50
C CYS A 314 -3.80 9.73 24.93
N LYS A 315 -3.02 10.76 25.23
CA LYS A 315 -3.00 11.40 26.56
C LYS A 315 -2.81 12.91 26.46
N PHE A 316 -3.56 13.68 27.24
CA PHE A 316 -3.15 15.05 27.54
C PHE A 316 -1.93 15.03 28.46
N TRP A 317 -0.89 15.76 28.07
CA TRP A 317 0.34 15.90 28.85
C TRP A 317 0.09 16.64 30.16
N LYS A 318 0.42 15.98 31.28
CA LYS A 318 0.38 16.53 32.66
C LYS A 318 1.72 16.47 33.37
N GLY A 319 2.79 16.07 32.67
CA GLY A 319 4.16 16.03 33.17
C GLY A 319 4.78 14.64 33.23
N LYS A 320 6.00 14.60 33.75
CA LYS A 320 6.90 13.42 33.72
C LYS A 320 6.31 12.17 34.37
N VAL A 321 5.59 12.30 35.47
CA VAL A 321 5.02 11.15 36.20
C VAL A 321 4.00 10.44 35.30
N GLN A 322 3.03 11.20 34.77
CA GLN A 322 2.03 10.66 33.84
C GLN A 322 2.67 10.09 32.58
N PHE A 323 3.77 10.68 32.09
CA PHE A 323 4.51 10.14 30.95
C PHE A 323 5.01 8.70 31.21
N HIS A 324 5.66 8.46 32.35
CA HIS A 324 6.07 7.10 32.75
C HIS A 324 4.87 6.18 32.97
N ASP A 325 3.82 6.67 33.63
CA ASP A 325 2.60 5.89 33.87
C ASP A 325 1.93 5.46 32.56
N THR A 326 1.95 6.31 31.53
CA THR A 326 1.39 6.01 30.20
C THR A 326 2.17 4.90 29.51
N ILE A 327 3.51 4.91 29.61
CA ILE A 327 4.35 3.83 29.08
C ILE A 327 4.05 2.52 29.82
N ASN A 328 4.01 2.53 31.15
CA ASN A 328 3.64 1.35 31.95
C ASN A 328 2.25 0.83 31.58
N GLN A 329 1.26 1.71 31.49
CA GLN A 329 -0.10 1.36 31.11
C GLN A 329 -0.15 0.65 29.74
N LEU A 330 0.50 1.22 28.73
CA LEU A 330 0.56 0.63 27.40
C LEU A 330 1.24 -0.74 27.43
N PHE A 331 2.45 -0.82 27.99
CA PHE A 331 3.29 -2.02 27.95
C PHE A 331 2.76 -3.16 28.83
N ASP A 332 2.31 -2.87 30.04
CA ASP A 332 1.94 -3.90 31.01
C ASP A 332 0.53 -4.42 30.77
N ARG A 333 -0.40 -3.50 30.51
CA ARG A 333 -1.84 -3.80 30.47
C ARG A 333 -2.34 -4.10 29.06
N TYR A 334 -1.81 -3.43 28.04
CA TYR A 334 -2.38 -3.49 26.69
C TYR A 334 -1.56 -4.34 25.74
N LEU A 335 -0.23 -4.34 25.84
CA LEU A 335 0.58 -5.16 24.93
C LEU A 335 0.55 -6.64 25.28
N THR A 336 0.31 -7.43 24.25
CA THR A 336 0.52 -8.88 24.22
C THR A 336 1.92 -9.18 23.70
N TRP A 337 2.42 -10.38 23.99
CA TRP A 337 3.74 -10.82 23.52
C TRP A 337 3.85 -10.88 21.99
N ARG A 338 2.76 -10.78 21.22
CA ARG A 338 2.82 -10.70 19.76
C ARG A 338 2.97 -9.26 19.24
N ASP A 339 2.53 -8.28 20.01
CA ASP A 339 2.61 -6.87 19.65
C ASP A 339 4.08 -6.43 19.62
N SER A 340 4.45 -5.65 18.60
CA SER A 340 5.85 -5.23 18.39
C SER A 340 5.98 -3.77 17.93
N LYS A 341 4.86 -3.07 17.69
CA LYS A 341 4.81 -1.74 17.08
C LYS A 341 3.71 -0.91 17.73
N VAL A 342 4.10 0.18 18.38
CA VAL A 342 3.21 0.99 19.22
C VAL A 342 3.47 2.48 19.09
N ALA A 343 2.51 3.31 19.52
CA ALA A 343 2.74 4.75 19.65
C ALA A 343 2.07 5.35 20.90
N ILE A 344 2.63 6.45 21.39
CA ILE A 344 2.03 7.29 22.42
C ILE A 344 1.89 8.70 21.85
N ILE A 345 0.67 9.24 21.92
CA ILE A 345 0.30 10.53 21.36
C ILE A 345 -0.04 11.48 22.49
N PHE A 346 0.81 12.49 22.70
CA PHE A 346 0.60 13.51 23.71
C PHE A 346 0.00 14.79 23.14
N PHE A 347 -1.07 15.26 23.76
CA PHE A 347 -1.65 16.57 23.50
C PHE A 347 -1.19 17.55 24.57
N VAL A 348 -0.51 18.62 24.17
CA VAL A 348 0.16 19.55 25.09
C VAL A 348 -0.54 20.90 25.06
N LYS A 349 -1.16 21.28 26.18
CA LYS A 349 -1.77 22.61 26.37
C LYS A 349 -0.79 23.66 26.94
N ASN A 350 0.45 23.27 27.21
CA ASN A 350 1.46 24.13 27.83
C ASN A 350 1.98 25.18 26.85
N LYS A 351 2.22 26.41 27.33
CA LYS A 351 2.77 27.51 26.53
C LYS A 351 4.23 27.26 26.11
N ASP A 352 4.98 26.50 26.91
CA ASP A 352 6.36 26.11 26.58
C ASP A 352 6.41 24.67 26.07
N PHE A 353 6.08 24.51 24.79
CA PHE A 353 6.10 23.21 24.12
C PHE A 353 7.51 22.63 23.99
N SER A 354 8.52 23.49 23.75
CA SER A 354 9.92 23.08 23.63
C SER A 354 10.43 22.43 24.91
N ALA A 355 10.11 22.99 26.08
CA ALA A 355 10.45 22.37 27.36
C ALA A 355 9.83 20.98 27.53
N VAL A 356 8.61 20.77 27.01
CA VAL A 356 7.95 19.45 27.03
C VAL A 356 8.69 18.46 26.14
N LEU A 357 9.08 18.85 24.92
CA LEU A 357 9.85 17.98 24.02
C LEU A 357 11.20 17.57 24.63
N SER A 358 11.92 18.52 25.23
CA SER A 358 13.17 18.22 25.95
C SER A 358 12.93 17.27 27.13
N THR A 359 11.87 17.51 27.91
CA THR A 359 11.49 16.63 29.03
C THR A 359 11.19 15.21 28.57
N ILE A 360 10.49 15.03 27.43
CA ILE A 360 10.21 13.71 26.86
C ILE A 360 11.53 12.99 26.53
N LYS A 361 12.43 13.63 25.78
CA LYS A 361 13.73 13.06 25.38
C LYS A 361 14.61 12.69 26.57
N GLU A 362 14.65 13.53 27.61
CA GLU A 362 15.44 13.26 28.81
C GLU A 362 14.81 12.20 29.74
N SER A 363 13.49 12.10 29.73
CA SER A 363 12.75 11.23 30.64
C SER A 363 12.59 9.81 30.11
N VAL A 364 12.54 9.64 28.78
CA VAL A 364 12.34 8.34 28.13
C VAL A 364 13.47 7.36 28.44
N SER A 365 14.72 7.84 28.44
CA SER A 365 15.92 7.03 28.72
C SER A 365 16.00 6.53 30.17
N LYS A 366 15.18 7.11 31.07
CA LYS A 366 15.08 6.73 32.48
C LYS A 366 13.99 5.68 32.72
N HIS A 367 13.22 5.30 31.71
CA HIS A 367 12.17 4.29 31.85
C HIS A 367 12.78 2.87 31.89
N PRO A 368 12.32 1.96 32.76
CA PRO A 368 12.89 0.61 32.87
C PRO A 368 12.87 -0.21 31.58
N TYR A 369 11.88 0.02 30.72
CA TYR A 369 11.73 -0.66 29.43
C TYR A 369 12.53 -0.03 28.30
N PHE A 370 13.17 1.12 28.49
CA PHE A 370 13.93 1.78 27.44
C PHE A 370 15.16 0.95 27.05
N PHE A 371 15.39 0.75 25.76
CA PHE A 371 16.60 0.13 25.23
C PHE A 371 17.50 1.15 24.53
N ARG A 372 17.00 1.77 23.45
CA ARG A 372 17.77 2.79 22.70
C ARG A 372 16.88 3.70 21.86
N GLU A 373 17.46 4.83 21.45
CA GLU A 373 16.88 5.69 20.42
C GLU A 373 16.92 5.02 19.04
N ASN A 374 15.92 5.31 18.21
CA ASN A 374 15.73 4.74 16.89
C ASN A 374 15.38 5.80 15.82
N GLY A 375 15.69 7.08 16.09
CA GLY A 375 15.50 8.19 15.17
C GLY A 375 14.40 9.16 15.58
N THR A 376 14.07 10.07 14.67
CA THR A 376 13.03 11.10 14.87
C THR A 376 12.25 11.29 13.56
N ARG A 377 10.99 11.72 13.65
CA ARG A 377 10.13 11.98 12.50
C ARG A 377 9.55 13.40 12.61
N GLY A 378 10.18 14.35 11.93
CA GLY A 378 9.85 15.77 12.12
C GLY A 378 10.27 16.28 13.50
N GLU A 379 9.66 17.39 13.93
CA GLU A 379 10.16 18.17 15.08
C GLU A 379 9.69 17.63 16.45
N SER A 380 8.58 16.89 16.48
CA SER A 380 7.89 16.47 17.70
C SER A 380 7.48 15.00 17.73
N SER A 381 8.13 14.16 16.92
CA SER A 381 7.97 12.70 16.91
C SER A 381 9.32 12.03 17.12
N PHE A 382 9.39 11.15 18.10
CA PHE A 382 10.63 10.50 18.51
C PHE A 382 10.45 8.98 18.51
N SER A 383 11.35 8.29 17.79
CA SER A 383 11.33 6.84 17.62
C SER A 383 12.29 6.17 18.62
N TYR A 384 11.83 5.13 19.29
CA TYR A 384 12.61 4.39 20.27
C TYR A 384 12.40 2.88 20.13
N LEU A 385 13.33 2.11 20.70
CA LEU A 385 13.18 0.68 20.95
C LEU A 385 13.08 0.44 22.44
N PHE A 386 12.09 -0.35 22.82
CA PHE A 386 11.81 -0.74 24.20
C PHE A 386 11.87 -2.26 24.34
N HIS A 387 12.22 -2.77 25.52
CA HIS A 387 12.06 -4.17 25.87
C HIS A 387 10.60 -4.47 26.20
N PHE A 388 10.11 -5.65 25.79
CA PHE A 388 8.81 -6.13 26.22
C PHE A 388 8.84 -6.51 27.71
N PRO A 389 7.77 -6.27 28.49
CA PRO A 389 7.77 -6.63 29.91
C PRO A 389 7.96 -8.13 30.09
N ASN A 390 8.89 -8.51 30.98
CA ASN A 390 9.24 -9.90 31.27
C ASN A 390 9.93 -10.69 30.14
N ASP A 391 10.30 -10.04 29.03
CA ASP A 391 11.11 -10.65 27.96
C ASP A 391 12.06 -9.62 27.35
N SER A 392 13.30 -9.57 27.87
CA SER A 392 14.32 -8.63 27.42
C SER A 392 14.86 -8.91 26.02
N GLN A 393 14.61 -10.09 25.43
CA GLN A 393 15.02 -10.38 24.06
C GLN A 393 14.02 -9.85 23.04
N LYS A 394 12.77 -9.62 23.45
CA LYS A 394 11.74 -9.06 22.59
C LYS A 394 11.79 -7.54 22.62
N LEU A 395 11.99 -6.94 21.45
CA LEU A 395 11.94 -5.49 21.25
C LEU A 395 10.59 -5.04 20.71
N VAL A 396 10.19 -3.84 21.14
CA VAL A 396 8.98 -3.14 20.71
C VAL A 396 9.40 -1.79 20.13
N TYR A 397 9.00 -1.52 18.90
CA TYR A 397 9.13 -0.22 18.25
C TYR A 397 8.09 0.72 18.85
N THR A 398 8.56 1.83 19.43
CA THR A 398 7.72 2.79 20.15
C THR A 398 7.95 4.18 19.57
N GLU A 399 6.89 4.77 19.03
CA GLU A 399 6.90 6.17 18.63
C GLU A 399 6.25 7.03 19.72
N ILE A 400 6.87 8.15 20.08
CA ILE A 400 6.30 9.12 21.00
C ILE A 400 6.12 10.44 20.25
N MET A 401 4.87 10.84 20.08
CA MET A 401 4.49 12.08 19.41
C MET A 401 3.97 13.10 20.43
N ALA A 402 4.26 14.36 20.20
CA ALA A 402 3.65 15.46 20.95
C ALA A 402 3.11 16.52 19.99
N PHE A 403 1.95 17.09 20.33
CA PHE A 403 1.29 18.14 19.56
C PHE A 403 0.89 19.32 20.44
N ALA A 404 1.12 20.54 19.96
CA ALA A 404 0.87 21.79 20.66
C ALA A 404 -0.56 22.28 20.43
N PHE A 405 -1.40 22.17 21.46
CA PHE A 405 -2.79 22.64 21.43
C PHE A 405 -2.91 23.93 22.22
N ASN A 406 -2.80 25.04 21.50
CA ASN A 406 -2.92 26.38 22.06
C ASN A 406 -4.36 26.61 22.54
N GLN A 407 -4.52 27.07 23.78
CA GLN A 407 -5.84 27.42 24.33
C GLN A 407 -6.45 28.60 23.58
#